data_AF-A0AAW0JY30-F1
#
_entry.id   AF-A0AAW0JY30-F1
#
_cell.length_a   1.000
_cell.length_b   1.000
_cell.length_c   1.000
_cell.angle_alpha   90.00
_cell.angle_beta   90.00
_cell.angle_gamma   90.00
#
_symmetry.space_group_name_H-M   'P 1'
#
loop_
_entity.id
_entity.type
_entity.pdbx_description
1 polymer ?
#
loop_
_entity_poly.entity_id
_entity_poly.type
_entity_poly.pdbx_seq_one_letter_code
_entity_poly.pdbx_strand_id
1 'polypeptide(L)'
;VWVYKKTSEEKFPTLKKYSDKAPPTDKFATHEVKVDYEYRSVEDTSKVVPPEGRIKGYRYGPQVVPIAPSEWDAVKFKPEKSVKLLGFTDAKNILRHYYMKDVNVFIADPGNKRAILAVSALARAMKEKNKVAIVRCVWRNGQGSVVVGVLTPNVSDKDNTPDSFYFNVLPFAEDVREFQFPSFNNFPLSWQPNEQQQEAADNLVKMLDLAPSGKEEALQPNFTPNPVLERFYRYLELKSKHPDAAVPPLDETLKKMTEPDPEVLSQNKSVIDTFRRNFELKENPKLKKSTRRFLLEKPSGSKEGEGCGNIAAQSVDSIKDTSVIKVENIGNLTPVQDFENMMSRRDGPEWIGKAIKDMKKRIFDLVEDSFEGDNYPKALECLVALRKGCILEQEPKHFNDFLHHLCKFCQKNNLNCFCEFLASKELTLISKTEAIDSEVTDDEARSFLVKSESKTE
;
A
#
# COMPACT_ATOMS: atom_id res chain seq x y z
N VAL A 1 -22.29 -9.66 34.61
CA VAL A 1 -21.21 -10.27 33.79
C VAL A 1 -20.01 -9.35 33.81
N TRP A 2 -18.80 -9.92 33.83
CA TRP A 2 -17.55 -9.18 33.70
C TRP A 2 -16.93 -9.47 32.34
N VAL A 3 -16.13 -8.53 31.85
CA VAL A 3 -15.52 -8.62 30.52
C VAL A 3 -14.04 -8.33 30.65
N TYR A 4 -13.23 -9.26 30.17
CA TYR A 4 -11.78 -9.18 30.16
C TYR A 4 -11.28 -9.22 28.73
N LYS A 5 -10.14 -8.59 28.46
CA LYS A 5 -9.45 -8.77 27.19
C LYS A 5 -8.77 -10.13 27.18
N LYS A 6 -9.02 -10.95 26.16
CA LYS A 6 -8.29 -12.20 25.93
C LYS A 6 -7.05 -11.94 25.10
N THR A 7 -7.20 -11.14 24.05
CA THR A 7 -6.11 -10.70 23.20
C THR A 7 -5.99 -9.19 23.30
N SER A 8 -4.78 -8.68 23.18
CA SER A 8 -4.50 -7.27 23.00
C SER A 8 -3.20 -7.17 22.23
N GLU A 9 -3.14 -6.26 21.26
CA GLU A 9 -1.87 -5.88 20.65
C GLU A 9 -0.94 -5.31 21.74
N GLU A 10 0.25 -5.89 21.87
CA GLU A 10 1.32 -5.36 22.70
C GLU A 10 2.07 -4.28 21.92
N LYS A 11 2.20 -3.08 22.51
CA LYS A 11 2.77 -1.90 21.84
C LYS A 11 4.12 -1.55 22.44
N PHE A 12 4.98 -0.98 21.60
CA PHE A 12 6.24 -0.41 22.05
C PHE A 12 6.03 0.71 23.08
N PRO A 13 6.98 0.88 24.02
CA PRO A 13 7.00 2.06 24.87
C PRO A 13 7.13 3.32 24.01
N THR A 14 6.46 4.39 24.43
CA THR A 14 6.53 5.68 23.73
C THR A 14 7.91 6.29 23.88
N LEU A 15 8.59 6.54 22.76
CA LEU A 15 9.87 7.23 22.74
C LEU A 15 9.64 8.75 22.76
N LYS A 16 10.38 9.46 23.63
CA LYS A 16 10.38 10.93 23.68
C LYS A 16 11.51 11.48 22.81
N LYS A 17 11.28 12.65 22.20
CA LYS A 17 12.33 13.38 21.49
C LYS A 17 13.33 13.94 22.51
N TYR A 18 14.60 13.77 22.22
CA TYR A 18 15.72 14.25 23.02
C TYR A 18 16.60 15.15 22.14
N SER A 19 17.15 16.22 22.71
CA SER A 19 18.07 17.13 22.01
C SER A 19 19.45 17.12 22.65
N ASP A 20 20.46 16.78 21.84
CA ASP A 20 21.87 16.82 22.21
C ASP A 20 22.44 18.25 22.26
N LYS A 21 21.65 19.26 21.84
CA LYS A 21 22.06 20.67 21.78
C LYS A 21 21.88 21.43 23.10
N ALA A 22 21.33 20.81 24.15
CA ALA A 22 21.23 21.48 25.44
C ALA A 22 22.62 21.59 26.09
N PRO A 23 22.94 22.69 26.79
CA PRO A 23 24.29 22.90 27.34
C PRO A 23 24.67 21.77 28.31
N PRO A 24 25.82 21.08 28.10
CA PRO A 24 26.23 19.93 28.93
C PRO A 24 26.56 20.31 30.39
N THR A 25 26.61 21.61 30.70
CA THR A 25 26.99 22.15 32.00
C THR A 25 25.81 22.43 32.94
N ASP A 26 24.56 22.40 32.45
CA ASP A 26 23.38 22.70 33.28
C ASP A 26 22.70 21.42 33.76
N LYS A 27 22.88 21.10 35.05
CA LYS A 27 22.32 19.91 35.71
C LYS A 27 20.79 19.90 35.78
N PHE A 28 20.13 21.02 35.46
CA PHE A 28 18.67 21.16 35.48
C PHE A 28 18.05 21.26 34.08
N ALA A 29 18.86 21.21 33.01
CA ALA A 29 18.34 21.18 31.65
C ALA A 29 17.56 19.88 31.41
N THR A 30 16.28 20.00 31.08
CA THR A 30 15.39 18.83 30.94
C THR A 30 15.64 18.04 29.65
N HIS A 31 16.42 18.57 28.69
CA HIS A 31 16.65 18.02 27.35
C HIS A 31 15.36 17.66 26.57
N GLU A 32 14.20 18.08 27.07
CA GLU A 32 12.89 17.82 26.49
C GLU A 32 12.63 18.78 25.33
N VAL A 33 12.25 18.22 24.18
CA VAL A 33 11.87 19.01 23.01
C VAL A 33 10.38 19.35 23.08
N LYS A 34 10.05 20.63 23.24
CA LYS A 34 8.69 21.13 23.07
C LYS A 34 8.42 21.40 21.60
N VAL A 35 7.25 20.96 21.12
CA VAL A 35 6.82 21.15 19.73
C VAL A 35 5.55 21.99 19.76
N ASP A 36 5.65 23.21 19.26
CA ASP A 36 4.52 24.12 19.10
C ASP A 36 4.08 24.16 17.64
N TYR A 37 2.75 24.21 17.43
CA TYR A 37 2.16 24.20 16.10
C TYR A 37 1.48 25.55 15.80
N GLU A 38 1.96 26.23 14.76
CA GLU A 38 1.31 27.41 14.20
C GLU A 38 0.41 27.01 13.02
N TYR A 39 -0.80 27.55 12.99
CA TYR A 39 -1.75 27.36 11.90
C TYR A 39 -1.89 28.68 11.14
N ARG A 40 -1.65 28.64 9.83
CA ARG A 40 -1.67 29.80 8.94
C ARG A 40 -2.83 29.71 7.96
N SER A 41 -3.31 30.86 7.49
CA SER A 41 -4.33 30.89 6.45
C SER A 41 -3.80 30.30 5.14
N VAL A 42 -4.66 29.63 4.39
CA VAL A 42 -4.33 29.10 3.06
C VAL A 42 -4.24 30.25 2.04
N GLU A 43 -5.07 31.28 2.21
CA GLU A 43 -5.11 32.47 1.32
C GLU A 43 -3.93 33.41 1.58
N ASP A 44 -3.48 33.50 2.83
CA ASP A 44 -2.36 34.35 3.24
C ASP A 44 -1.49 33.61 4.26
N THR A 45 -0.35 33.12 3.80
CA THR A 45 0.60 32.35 4.60
C THR A 45 1.35 33.19 5.64
N SER A 46 1.25 34.52 5.58
CA SER A 46 1.81 35.42 6.59
C SER A 46 0.89 35.57 7.82
N LYS A 47 -0.41 35.27 7.67
CA LYS A 47 -1.40 35.45 8.72
C LYS A 47 -1.57 34.19 9.56
N VAL A 48 -1.16 34.27 10.82
CA VAL A 48 -1.38 33.22 11.82
C VAL A 48 -2.81 33.30 12.37
N VAL A 49 -3.51 32.16 12.39
CA VAL A 49 -4.89 32.07 12.88
C VAL A 49 -4.87 31.67 14.36
N PRO A 50 -5.43 32.48 15.29
CA PRO A 50 -5.44 32.17 16.72
C PRO A 50 -6.35 30.97 17.03
N PRO A 51 -6.11 30.19 18.10
CA PRO A 51 -6.94 29.03 18.46
C PRO A 51 -8.44 29.33 18.58
N GLU A 52 -8.80 30.49 19.09
CA GLU A 52 -10.21 30.89 19.29
C GLU A 52 -10.96 31.18 17.99
N GLY A 53 -10.23 31.55 16.93
CA GLY A 53 -10.78 31.73 15.59
C GLY A 53 -10.91 30.43 14.79
N ARG A 54 -10.62 29.27 15.39
CA ARG A 54 -10.62 27.98 14.70
C ARG A 54 -11.88 27.21 15.04
N ILE A 55 -12.59 26.79 13.99
CA ILE A 55 -13.74 25.89 14.07
C ILE A 55 -13.46 24.63 13.27
N LYS A 56 -13.96 23.49 13.74
CA LYS A 56 -13.73 22.22 13.07
C LYS A 56 -14.65 22.11 11.86
N GLY A 57 -14.05 22.02 10.67
CA GLY A 57 -14.76 21.74 9.43
C GLY A 57 -14.89 20.24 9.18
N TYR A 58 -16.08 19.80 8.82
CA TYR A 58 -16.34 18.43 8.36
C TYR A 58 -16.63 18.45 6.86
N ARG A 59 -16.01 17.55 6.11
CA ARG A 59 -16.28 17.43 4.67
C ARG A 59 -17.61 16.70 4.47
N TYR A 60 -18.51 17.30 3.71
CA TYR A 60 -19.75 16.69 3.25
C TYR A 60 -19.79 16.79 1.73
N GLY A 61 -19.32 15.73 1.06
CA GLY A 61 -19.03 15.77 -0.38
C GLY A 61 -17.94 16.82 -0.70
N PRO A 62 -18.14 17.70 -1.69
CA PRO A 62 -17.17 18.75 -2.05
C PRO A 62 -17.17 19.94 -1.07
N GLN A 63 -18.17 20.06 -0.20
CA GLN A 63 -18.33 21.21 0.71
C GLN A 63 -17.69 20.93 2.08
N VAL A 64 -17.18 21.99 2.71
CA VAL A 64 -16.72 21.95 4.10
C VAL A 64 -17.76 22.64 4.98
N VAL A 65 -18.39 21.86 5.87
CA VAL A 65 -19.38 22.35 6.82
C VAL A 65 -18.70 22.60 8.17
N PRO A 66 -18.56 23.85 8.61
CA PRO A 66 -18.07 24.15 9.94
C PRO A 66 -19.14 23.82 10.98
N ILE A 67 -18.77 23.12 12.05
CA ILE A 67 -19.67 22.83 13.17
C ILE A 67 -18.97 23.20 14.46
N ALA A 68 -19.63 24.03 15.29
CA ALA A 68 -19.10 24.40 16.60
C ALA A 68 -19.09 23.20 17.56
N PRO A 69 -18.15 23.14 18.54
CA PRO A 69 -18.11 22.04 19.51
C PRO A 69 -19.41 21.87 20.31
N SER A 70 -20.06 22.98 20.70
CA SER A 70 -21.32 22.99 21.45
C SER A 70 -22.49 22.39 20.67
N GLU A 71 -22.60 22.75 19.38
CA GLU A 71 -23.61 22.19 18.47
C GLU A 71 -23.36 20.69 18.26
N TRP A 72 -22.10 20.31 18.05
CA TRP A 72 -21.72 18.91 17.86
C TRP A 72 -22.07 18.06 19.08
N ASP A 73 -21.81 18.55 20.30
CA ASP A 73 -22.13 17.84 21.53
C ASP A 73 -23.64 17.73 21.81
N ALA A 74 -24.45 18.62 21.25
CA ALA A 74 -25.91 18.56 21.30
C ALA A 74 -26.48 17.49 20.36
N VAL A 75 -25.96 17.40 19.13
CA VAL A 75 -26.46 16.45 18.11
C VAL A 75 -25.85 15.06 18.19
N LYS A 76 -24.73 14.90 18.90
CA LYS A 76 -24.02 13.62 19.01
C LYS A 76 -24.88 12.56 19.69
N PHE A 77 -24.91 11.37 19.09
CA PHE A 77 -25.54 10.19 19.68
C PHE A 77 -24.87 9.79 21.02
N LYS A 78 -25.69 9.65 22.08
CA LYS A 78 -25.24 9.34 23.46
C LYS A 78 -25.85 8.01 23.92
N PRO A 79 -25.18 6.87 23.69
CA PRO A 79 -25.69 5.58 24.12
C PRO A 79 -25.41 5.30 25.60
N GLU A 80 -26.33 4.59 26.24
CA GLU A 80 -26.16 4.10 27.62
C GLU A 80 -25.30 2.84 27.69
N LYS A 81 -24.46 2.76 28.74
CA LYS A 81 -23.65 1.58 29.05
C LYS A 81 -24.56 0.36 29.23
N SER A 82 -24.45 -0.60 28.32
CA SER A 82 -25.30 -1.80 28.35
C SER A 82 -24.74 -2.91 27.48
N VAL A 83 -25.07 -4.14 27.83
CA VAL A 83 -24.93 -5.32 26.97
C VAL A 83 -26.33 -5.87 26.76
N LYS A 84 -26.84 -5.79 25.53
CA LYS A 84 -28.19 -6.24 25.19
C LYS A 84 -28.11 -7.35 24.14
N LEU A 85 -28.78 -8.46 24.39
CA LEU A 85 -28.93 -9.53 23.41
C LEU A 85 -29.87 -9.06 22.30
N LEU A 86 -29.43 -9.18 21.05
CA LEU A 86 -30.25 -8.87 19.87
C LEU A 86 -30.92 -10.13 19.33
N GLY A 87 -30.21 -11.26 19.32
CA GLY A 87 -30.77 -12.53 18.85
C GLY A 87 -29.74 -13.64 18.80
N PHE A 88 -30.17 -14.83 18.37
CA PHE A 88 -29.32 -15.99 18.15
C PHE A 88 -29.30 -16.36 16.66
N THR A 89 -28.16 -16.84 16.18
CA THR A 89 -27.98 -17.31 14.80
C THR A 89 -27.15 -18.60 14.80
N ASP A 90 -27.14 -19.33 13.69
CA ASP A 90 -26.27 -20.51 13.55
C ASP A 90 -24.80 -20.09 13.51
N ALA A 91 -23.92 -20.88 14.11
CA ALA A 91 -22.48 -20.59 14.12
C ALA A 91 -21.88 -20.43 12.70
N LYS A 92 -22.38 -21.21 11.73
CA LYS A 92 -22.00 -21.16 10.31
C LYS A 92 -22.30 -19.82 9.61
N ASN A 93 -23.24 -19.03 10.11
CA ASN A 93 -23.59 -17.73 9.52
C ASN A 93 -22.55 -16.66 9.85
N ILE A 94 -21.70 -16.88 10.85
CA ILE A 94 -20.66 -15.94 11.27
C ILE A 94 -19.30 -16.49 10.86
N LEU A 95 -18.75 -15.92 9.79
CA LEU A 95 -17.47 -16.33 9.25
C LEU A 95 -16.31 -15.69 10.03
N ARG A 96 -15.23 -16.43 10.20
CA ARG A 96 -14.05 -15.99 10.96
C ARG A 96 -13.45 -14.68 10.45
N HIS A 97 -13.49 -14.46 9.14
CA HIS A 97 -12.97 -13.24 8.51
C HIS A 97 -13.84 -11.99 8.73
N TYR A 98 -15.02 -12.13 9.34
CA TYR A 98 -15.82 -10.99 9.79
C TYR A 98 -15.36 -10.45 11.14
N TYR A 99 -14.49 -11.14 11.88
CA TYR A 99 -14.08 -10.63 13.18
C TYR A 99 -13.25 -9.36 13.05
N MET A 100 -13.66 -8.33 13.77
CA MET A 100 -12.93 -7.08 13.94
C MET A 100 -12.37 -6.99 15.35
N LYS A 101 -11.27 -6.22 15.49
CA LYS A 101 -10.64 -5.86 16.77
C LYS A 101 -10.19 -7.07 17.61
N ASP A 102 -9.76 -6.77 18.84
CA ASP A 102 -9.36 -7.74 19.85
C ASP A 102 -10.53 -8.60 20.35
N VAL A 103 -10.20 -9.81 20.83
CA VAL A 103 -11.14 -10.74 21.45
C VAL A 103 -11.31 -10.42 22.93
N ASN A 104 -12.56 -10.36 23.38
CA ASN A 104 -12.88 -10.26 24.82
C ASN A 104 -13.47 -11.58 25.32
N VAL A 105 -13.36 -11.82 26.62
CA VAL A 105 -13.98 -12.94 27.32
C VAL A 105 -15.02 -12.40 28.27
N PHE A 106 -16.24 -12.92 28.14
CA PHE A 106 -17.35 -12.65 29.04
C PHE A 106 -17.43 -13.77 30.06
N ILE A 107 -17.37 -13.39 31.33
CA ILE A 107 -17.60 -14.30 32.45
C ILE A 107 -18.79 -13.85 33.28
N ALA A 108 -19.38 -14.79 34.02
CA ALA A 108 -20.33 -14.45 35.07
C ALA A 108 -19.69 -13.57 36.14
N ASP A 109 -20.51 -12.86 36.90
CA ASP A 109 -20.04 -12.04 38.02
C ASP A 109 -19.34 -12.92 39.08
N PRO A 110 -18.02 -12.75 39.31
CA PRO A 110 -17.28 -13.60 40.24
C PRO A 110 -17.88 -13.52 41.64
N GLY A 111 -18.23 -14.68 42.21
CA GLY A 111 -18.88 -14.78 43.52
C GLY A 111 -20.41 -14.89 43.48
N ASN A 112 -21.06 -14.57 42.36
CA ASN A 112 -22.51 -14.74 42.22
C ASN A 112 -22.85 -16.11 41.61
N LYS A 113 -23.13 -17.09 42.47
CA LYS A 113 -23.47 -18.48 42.05
C LYS A 113 -24.65 -18.54 41.07
N ARG A 114 -25.68 -17.71 41.25
CA ARG A 114 -26.85 -17.70 40.35
C ARG A 114 -26.48 -17.22 38.95
N ALA A 115 -25.64 -16.19 38.86
CA ALA A 115 -25.14 -15.68 37.59
C ALA A 115 -24.23 -16.70 36.87
N ILE A 116 -23.37 -17.40 37.62
CA ILE A 116 -22.49 -18.45 37.09
C ILE A 116 -23.31 -19.57 36.47
N LEU A 117 -24.32 -20.08 37.20
CA LEU A 117 -25.22 -21.12 36.70
C LEU A 117 -25.97 -20.67 35.44
N ALA A 118 -26.49 -19.44 35.41
CA ALA A 118 -27.23 -18.92 34.26
C ALA A 118 -26.34 -18.79 33.00
N VAL A 119 -25.11 -18.27 33.16
CA VAL A 119 -24.14 -18.13 32.05
C VAL A 119 -23.70 -19.50 31.54
N SER A 120 -23.42 -20.45 32.43
CA SER A 120 -23.04 -21.82 32.07
C SER A 120 -24.17 -22.57 31.35
N ALA A 121 -25.40 -22.50 31.87
CA ALA A 121 -26.56 -23.09 31.22
C ALA A 121 -26.78 -22.54 29.81
N LEU A 122 -26.62 -21.22 29.64
CA LEU A 122 -26.71 -20.58 28.32
C LEU A 122 -25.58 -21.03 27.38
N ALA A 123 -24.33 -21.06 27.86
CA ALA A 123 -23.18 -21.45 27.06
C ALA A 123 -23.29 -22.89 26.55
N ARG A 124 -23.68 -23.81 27.43
CA ARG A 124 -23.88 -25.23 27.09
C ARG A 124 -25.03 -25.42 26.12
N ALA A 125 -26.19 -24.78 26.36
CA ALA A 125 -27.33 -24.86 25.44
C ALA A 125 -27.01 -24.29 24.04
N MET A 126 -26.23 -23.22 23.97
CA MET A 126 -25.74 -22.66 22.71
C MET A 126 -24.79 -23.61 21.99
N LYS A 127 -23.89 -24.28 22.73
CA LYS A 127 -22.94 -25.25 22.20
C LYS A 127 -23.66 -26.48 21.63
N GLU A 128 -24.62 -27.04 22.37
CA GLU A 128 -25.44 -28.18 21.95
C GLU A 128 -26.24 -27.89 20.67
N LYS A 129 -26.82 -26.68 20.57
CA LYS A 129 -27.60 -26.26 19.40
C LYS A 129 -26.75 -25.68 18.26
N ASN A 130 -25.43 -25.61 18.41
CA ASN A 130 -24.50 -24.97 17.47
C ASN A 130 -24.92 -23.53 17.09
N LYS A 131 -25.37 -22.77 18.10
CA LYS A 131 -25.84 -21.38 17.97
C LYS A 131 -24.83 -20.40 18.57
N VAL A 132 -24.81 -19.19 18.04
CA VAL A 132 -24.08 -18.04 18.59
C VAL A 132 -25.05 -16.89 18.85
N ALA A 133 -24.69 -15.98 19.75
CA ALA A 133 -25.56 -14.87 20.14
C ALA A 133 -25.01 -13.54 19.62
N ILE A 134 -25.86 -12.73 19.02
CA ILE A 134 -25.52 -11.37 18.57
C ILE A 134 -25.90 -10.40 19.67
N VAL A 135 -24.96 -9.57 20.09
CA VAL A 135 -25.14 -8.64 21.20
C VAL A 135 -24.73 -7.22 20.83
N ARG A 136 -25.48 -6.25 21.35
CA ARG A 136 -25.17 -4.82 21.34
C ARG A 136 -24.44 -4.46 22.64
N CYS A 137 -23.23 -3.94 22.52
CA CYS A 137 -22.34 -3.60 23.62
C CYS A 137 -21.97 -2.11 23.61
N VAL A 138 -22.10 -1.48 24.77
CA VAL A 138 -21.59 -0.13 25.08
C VAL A 138 -20.82 -0.25 26.38
N TRP A 139 -19.50 -0.07 26.33
CA TRP A 139 -18.60 -0.45 27.43
C TRP A 139 -18.58 0.55 28.57
N ARG A 140 -18.67 1.85 28.24
CA ARG A 140 -18.52 2.96 29.18
C ARG A 140 -19.65 3.96 29.03
N ASN A 141 -20.03 4.60 30.13
CA ASN A 141 -20.97 5.70 30.08
C ASN A 141 -20.32 6.88 29.33
N GLY A 142 -21.05 7.54 28.43
CA GLY A 142 -20.51 8.60 27.57
C GLY A 142 -19.66 8.13 26.38
N GLN A 143 -19.55 6.81 26.14
CA GLN A 143 -18.95 6.31 24.89
C GLN A 143 -19.82 6.72 23.70
N GLY A 144 -19.26 7.40 22.69
CA GLY A 144 -20.03 7.89 21.54
C GLY A 144 -20.34 6.84 20.47
N SER A 145 -19.99 5.57 20.68
CA SER A 145 -20.14 4.50 19.69
C SER A 145 -20.72 3.24 20.31
N VAL A 146 -21.48 2.50 19.50
CA VAL A 146 -22.02 1.19 19.84
C VAL A 146 -21.17 0.14 19.15
N VAL A 147 -20.94 -0.97 19.84
CA VAL A 147 -20.25 -2.12 19.29
C VAL A 147 -21.26 -3.25 19.15
N VAL A 148 -21.39 -3.81 17.96
CA VAL A 148 -22.13 -5.06 17.76
C VAL A 148 -21.11 -6.19 17.67
N GLY A 149 -21.40 -7.31 18.30
CA GLY A 149 -20.50 -8.46 18.26
C GLY A 149 -21.23 -9.76 18.49
N VAL A 150 -20.48 -10.84 18.29
CA VAL A 150 -20.95 -12.21 18.49
C VAL A 150 -20.38 -12.76 19.79
N LEU A 151 -21.21 -13.46 20.56
CA LEU A 151 -20.82 -14.31 21.67
C LEU A 151 -20.80 -15.76 21.22
N THR A 152 -19.62 -16.35 21.25
CA THR A 152 -19.37 -17.76 20.96
C THR A 152 -19.17 -18.52 22.26
N PRO A 153 -19.90 -19.62 22.51
CA PRO A 153 -19.80 -20.36 23.77
C PRO A 153 -18.44 -21.04 23.91
N ASN A 154 -17.80 -20.83 25.06
CA ASN A 154 -16.56 -21.48 25.47
C ASN A 154 -16.85 -22.31 26.73
N VAL A 155 -17.19 -23.57 26.51
CA VAL A 155 -17.48 -24.54 27.57
C VAL A 155 -16.16 -25.13 28.06
N SER A 156 -15.94 -25.16 29.36
CA SER A 156 -14.75 -25.75 29.96
C SER A 156 -15.01 -27.20 30.34
N ASP A 157 -14.08 -28.10 30.01
CA ASP A 157 -14.17 -29.52 30.40
C ASP A 157 -13.70 -29.77 31.84
N LYS A 158 -13.05 -28.79 32.47
CA LYS A 158 -12.53 -28.87 33.84
C LYS A 158 -13.55 -28.33 34.83
N ASP A 159 -13.87 -29.09 35.88
CA ASP A 159 -14.84 -28.71 36.92
C ASP A 159 -14.52 -27.38 37.64
N ASN A 160 -13.24 -26.99 37.67
CA ASN A 160 -12.79 -25.79 38.37
C ASN A 160 -12.76 -24.53 37.50
N THR A 161 -13.11 -24.62 36.22
CA THR A 161 -13.12 -23.48 35.30
C THR A 161 -14.56 -23.16 34.89
N PRO A 162 -15.09 -21.97 35.21
CA PRO A 162 -16.43 -21.61 34.79
C PRO A 162 -16.52 -21.46 33.27
N ASP A 163 -17.67 -21.84 32.72
CA ASP A 163 -17.99 -21.59 31.32
C ASP A 163 -18.00 -20.07 31.02
N SER A 164 -17.58 -19.73 29.81
CA SER A 164 -17.44 -18.33 29.38
C SER A 164 -17.92 -18.14 27.94
N PHE A 165 -17.92 -16.90 27.48
CA PHE A 165 -18.13 -16.58 26.06
C PHE A 165 -16.95 -15.81 25.49
N TYR A 166 -16.54 -16.16 24.27
CA TYR A 166 -15.68 -15.30 23.46
C TYR A 166 -16.54 -14.26 22.76
N PHE A 167 -16.14 -13.01 22.88
CA PHE A 167 -16.77 -11.89 22.21
C PHE A 167 -15.85 -11.37 21.12
N ASN A 168 -16.35 -11.43 19.88
CA ASN A 168 -15.71 -10.87 18.70
C ASN A 168 -16.57 -9.75 18.15
N VAL A 169 -15.95 -8.61 17.82
CA VAL A 169 -16.68 -7.49 17.20
C VAL A 169 -17.02 -7.86 15.76
N LEU A 170 -18.24 -7.54 15.33
CA LEU A 170 -18.69 -7.72 13.96
C LEU A 170 -18.70 -6.35 13.23
N PRO A 171 -18.53 -6.35 11.90
CA PRO A 171 -18.57 -5.15 11.09
C PRO A 171 -19.98 -4.59 11.03
N PHE A 172 -20.08 -3.26 10.91
CA PHE A 172 -21.27 -2.64 10.35
C PHE A 172 -21.26 -2.72 8.82
N ALA A 173 -22.38 -2.36 8.19
CA ALA A 173 -22.48 -2.37 6.72
C ALA A 173 -21.41 -1.47 6.07
N GLU A 174 -21.07 -0.36 6.73
CA GLU A 174 -20.08 0.61 6.29
C GLU A 174 -18.62 0.12 6.42
N ASP A 175 -18.38 -0.92 7.23
CA ASP A 175 -17.04 -1.51 7.41
C ASP A 175 -16.71 -2.55 6.31
N VAL A 176 -17.73 -3.09 5.64
CA VAL A 176 -17.59 -4.12 4.61
C VAL A 176 -17.19 -3.49 3.28
N ARG A 177 -16.15 -4.04 2.63
CA ARG A 177 -15.71 -3.63 1.30
C ARG A 177 -15.96 -4.76 0.32
N GLU A 178 -16.82 -4.50 -0.66
CA GLU A 178 -17.14 -5.46 -1.71
C GLU A 178 -16.19 -5.27 -2.88
N PHE A 179 -15.13 -6.08 -2.91
CA PHE A 179 -14.24 -6.18 -4.06
C PHE A 179 -14.62 -7.41 -4.88
N GLN A 180 -14.87 -7.20 -6.17
CA GLN A 180 -15.16 -8.28 -7.09
C GLN A 180 -13.84 -8.79 -7.68
N PHE A 181 -13.59 -10.09 -7.50
CA PHE A 181 -12.46 -10.79 -8.09
C PHE A 181 -12.97 -11.92 -9.00
N PRO A 182 -12.34 -12.15 -10.15
CA PRO A 182 -12.69 -13.30 -10.99
C PRO A 182 -12.39 -14.60 -10.23
N SER A 183 -13.25 -15.61 -10.40
CA SER A 183 -13.01 -16.92 -9.82
C SER A 183 -11.83 -17.60 -10.52
N PHE A 184 -10.95 -18.23 -9.75
CA PHE A 184 -9.82 -18.98 -10.29
C PHE A 184 -10.28 -20.13 -11.22
N ASN A 185 -11.48 -20.68 -11.02
CA ASN A 185 -12.03 -21.75 -11.85
C ASN A 185 -12.44 -21.28 -13.26
N ASN A 186 -12.63 -19.97 -13.45
CA ASN A 186 -13.04 -19.41 -14.74
C ASN A 186 -11.85 -19.05 -15.62
N PHE A 187 -10.61 -19.23 -15.13
CA PHE A 187 -9.44 -18.99 -15.94
C PHE A 187 -9.29 -20.04 -17.06
N PRO A 188 -8.67 -19.66 -18.19
CA PRO A 188 -8.40 -20.59 -19.28
C PRO A 188 -7.66 -21.83 -18.79
N LEU A 189 -7.88 -22.97 -19.45
CA LEU A 189 -7.21 -24.24 -19.12
C LEU A 189 -5.67 -24.13 -19.11
N SER A 190 -5.11 -23.20 -19.89
CA SER A 190 -3.67 -22.92 -19.90
C SER A 190 -3.12 -22.31 -18.62
N TRP A 191 -3.97 -21.75 -17.76
CA TRP A 191 -3.62 -21.16 -16.46
C TRP A 191 -4.02 -22.06 -15.30
N GLN A 192 -4.76 -23.13 -15.56
CA GLN A 192 -5.07 -24.13 -14.55
C GLN A 192 -3.85 -25.02 -14.31
N PRO A 193 -3.58 -25.41 -13.04
CA PRO A 193 -2.46 -26.26 -12.73
C PRO A 193 -2.64 -27.64 -13.39
N ASN A 194 -1.57 -28.16 -13.99
CA ASN A 194 -1.55 -29.54 -14.46
C ASN A 194 -1.32 -30.52 -13.28
N GLU A 195 -1.48 -31.83 -13.52
CA GLU A 195 -1.32 -32.85 -12.49
C GLU A 195 0.08 -32.82 -11.83
N GLN A 196 1.13 -32.57 -12.61
CA GLN A 196 2.51 -32.50 -12.10
C GLN A 196 2.75 -31.27 -11.20
N GLN A 197 2.12 -30.14 -11.53
CA GLN A 197 2.15 -28.92 -10.73
C GLN A 197 1.36 -29.08 -9.43
N GLN A 198 0.21 -29.75 -9.50
CA GLN A 198 -0.59 -30.08 -8.32
C GLN A 198 0.17 -31.03 -7.39
N GLU A 199 0.76 -32.11 -7.92
CA GLU A 199 1.55 -33.06 -7.13
C GLU A 199 2.77 -32.39 -6.48
N ALA A 200 3.48 -31.52 -7.23
CA ALA A 200 4.60 -30.76 -6.69
C ALA A 200 4.16 -29.81 -5.57
N ALA A 201 3.00 -29.15 -5.71
CA ALA A 201 2.44 -28.29 -4.67
C ALA A 201 2.02 -29.09 -3.44
N ASP A 202 1.37 -30.23 -3.61
CA ASP A 202 0.95 -31.10 -2.51
C ASP A 202 2.16 -31.63 -1.72
N ASN A 203 3.22 -32.03 -2.42
CA ASN A 203 4.47 -32.46 -1.79
C ASN A 203 5.15 -31.31 -1.02
N LEU A 204 5.09 -30.08 -1.54
CA LEU A 204 5.59 -28.90 -0.84
C LEU A 204 4.79 -28.61 0.44
N VAL A 205 3.45 -28.74 0.40
CA VAL A 205 2.59 -28.56 1.58
C VAL A 205 2.87 -29.64 2.63
N LYS A 206 2.98 -30.91 2.24
CA LYS A 206 3.33 -32.02 3.14
C LYS A 206 4.70 -31.82 3.80
N MET A 207 5.66 -31.27 3.05
CA MET A 207 7.01 -30.96 3.56
C MET A 207 6.99 -29.87 4.63
N LEU A 208 6.15 -28.84 4.47
CA LEU A 208 6.04 -27.69 5.37
C LEU A 208 4.97 -27.87 6.45
N ASP A 209 4.55 -29.10 6.71
CA ASP A 209 3.60 -29.39 7.78
C ASP A 209 4.25 -29.15 9.15
N LEU A 210 3.75 -28.14 9.86
CA LEU A 210 4.22 -27.74 11.19
C LEU A 210 3.55 -28.53 12.32
N ALA A 211 2.53 -29.35 12.03
CA ALA A 211 1.80 -30.14 13.01
C ALA A 211 1.62 -31.60 12.56
N PRO A 212 2.72 -32.34 12.30
CA PRO A 212 2.62 -33.72 11.84
C PRO A 212 1.98 -34.62 12.91
N SER A 213 1.14 -35.54 12.45
CA SER A 213 0.37 -36.44 13.32
C SER A 213 1.28 -37.20 14.30
N GLY A 214 1.05 -37.02 15.61
CA GLY A 214 1.79 -37.70 16.67
C GLY A 214 3.07 -37.00 17.15
N LYS A 215 3.39 -35.82 16.63
CA LYS A 215 4.44 -34.94 17.17
C LYS A 215 3.82 -33.66 17.74
N GLU A 216 4.57 -32.98 18.60
CA GLU A 216 4.20 -31.64 19.05
C GLU A 216 4.32 -30.64 17.88
N GLU A 217 3.45 -29.63 17.89
CA GLU A 217 3.46 -28.54 16.92
C GLU A 217 4.83 -27.85 16.93
N ALA A 218 5.51 -27.82 15.78
CA ALA A 218 6.88 -27.33 15.65
C ALA A 218 6.98 -25.82 15.95
N LEU A 219 5.94 -25.06 15.63
CA LEU A 219 5.83 -23.64 15.95
C LEU A 219 4.55 -23.40 16.72
N GLN A 220 4.66 -22.87 17.94
CA GLN A 220 3.51 -22.57 18.79
C GLN A 220 3.36 -21.05 19.00
N PRO A 221 2.65 -20.33 18.10
CA PRO A 221 2.55 -18.88 18.17
C PRO A 221 2.01 -18.33 19.49
N ASN A 222 1.20 -19.12 20.22
CA ASN A 222 0.63 -18.72 21.51
C ASN A 222 1.68 -18.66 22.64
N PHE A 223 2.80 -19.38 22.50
CA PHE A 223 3.89 -19.42 23.48
C PHE A 223 5.16 -18.72 22.99
N THR A 224 5.21 -18.32 21.72
CA THR A 224 6.31 -17.53 21.17
C THR A 224 6.11 -16.04 21.51
N PRO A 225 7.04 -15.41 22.26
CA PRO A 225 6.97 -13.98 22.55
C PRO A 225 7.20 -13.15 21.29
N ASN A 226 6.83 -11.86 21.33
CA ASN A 226 7.04 -10.95 20.20
C ASN A 226 8.55 -10.71 19.97
N PRO A 227 9.14 -11.18 18.85
CA PRO A 227 10.57 -11.10 18.60
C PRO A 227 11.07 -9.64 18.45
N VAL A 228 10.18 -8.73 18.03
CA VAL A 228 10.54 -7.32 17.84
C VAL A 228 10.70 -6.61 19.19
N LEU A 229 9.85 -6.95 20.18
CA LEU A 229 9.96 -6.41 21.53
C LEU A 229 11.19 -6.98 22.27
N GLU A 230 11.45 -8.27 22.13
CA GLU A 230 12.66 -8.88 22.70
C GLU A 230 13.92 -8.21 22.14
N ARG A 231 14.00 -8.03 20.81
CA ARG A 231 15.11 -7.32 20.17
C ARG A 231 15.25 -5.88 20.67
N PHE A 232 14.14 -5.18 20.83
CA PHE A 232 14.13 -3.80 21.34
C PHE A 232 14.68 -3.70 22.76
N TYR A 233 14.19 -4.53 23.69
CA TYR A 233 14.63 -4.50 25.08
C TYR A 233 16.08 -4.98 25.25
N ARG A 234 16.50 -5.98 24.48
CA ARG A 234 17.90 -6.43 24.48
C ARG A 234 18.86 -5.35 23.98
N TYR A 235 18.47 -4.64 22.92
CA TYR A 235 19.25 -3.50 22.45
C TYR A 235 19.24 -2.34 23.44
N LEU A 236 18.12 -2.07 24.10
CA LEU A 236 18.02 -1.05 25.15
C LEU A 236 18.95 -1.36 26.33
N GLU A 237 18.99 -2.62 26.78
CA GLU A 237 19.92 -3.08 27.82
C GLU A 237 21.38 -2.89 27.39
N LEU A 238 21.72 -3.29 26.16
CA LEU A 238 23.06 -3.12 25.62
C LEU A 238 23.47 -1.65 25.57
N LYS A 239 22.58 -0.78 25.07
CA LYS A 239 22.83 0.66 24.99
C LYS A 239 22.89 1.34 26.37
N SER A 240 22.19 0.80 27.37
CA SER A 240 22.27 1.29 28.75
C SER A 240 23.64 1.05 29.39
N LYS A 241 24.32 -0.05 29.01
CA LYS A 241 25.68 -0.39 29.47
C LYS A 241 26.75 0.28 28.60
N HIS A 242 26.50 0.38 27.30
CA HIS A 242 27.41 0.93 26.30
C HIS A 242 26.67 1.94 25.40
N PRO A 243 26.70 3.25 25.74
CA PRO A 243 25.93 4.28 25.03
C PRO A 243 26.22 4.37 23.53
N ASP A 244 27.48 4.12 23.13
CA ASP A 244 27.96 4.24 21.76
C ASP A 244 27.89 2.93 20.96
N ALA A 245 27.33 1.87 21.54
CA ALA A 245 27.28 0.59 20.88
C ALA A 245 26.33 0.60 19.68
N ALA A 246 26.79 0.04 18.57
CA ALA A 246 25.99 -0.15 17.37
C ALA A 246 24.89 -1.21 17.59
N VAL A 247 23.87 -1.19 16.72
CA VAL A 247 22.81 -2.20 16.71
C VAL A 247 23.43 -3.58 16.40
N PRO A 248 23.34 -4.56 17.30
CA PRO A 248 23.92 -5.89 17.06
C PRO A 248 23.15 -6.64 15.95
N PRO A 249 23.81 -7.62 15.31
CA PRO A 249 23.13 -8.56 14.42
C PRO A 249 22.04 -9.36 15.16
N LEU A 250 21.16 -10.01 14.40
CA LEU A 250 20.15 -10.89 14.99
C LEU A 250 20.81 -12.05 15.74
N ASP A 251 20.34 -12.27 16.97
CA ASP A 251 20.77 -13.38 17.80
C ASP A 251 20.21 -14.71 17.27
N GLU A 252 20.90 -15.81 17.55
CA GLU A 252 20.49 -17.14 17.10
C GLU A 252 19.13 -17.57 17.66
N THR A 253 18.78 -17.13 18.87
CA THR A 253 17.46 -17.42 19.47
C THR A 253 16.33 -16.74 18.68
N LEU A 254 16.50 -15.48 18.32
CA LEU A 254 15.56 -14.72 17.49
C LEU A 254 15.45 -15.28 16.08
N LYS A 255 16.58 -15.67 15.47
CA LYS A 255 16.58 -16.30 14.14
C LYS A 255 15.74 -17.57 14.12
N LYS A 256 15.86 -18.44 15.15
CA LYS A 256 15.03 -19.65 15.29
C LYS A 256 13.53 -19.36 15.36
N MET A 257 13.12 -18.19 15.86
CA MET A 257 11.72 -17.79 15.91
C MET A 257 11.23 -17.19 14.59
N THR A 258 12.09 -16.47 13.87
CA THR A 258 11.70 -15.71 12.67
C THR A 258 11.96 -16.44 11.35
N GLU A 259 12.86 -17.42 11.35
CA GLU A 259 13.32 -18.14 10.16
C GLU A 259 12.92 -19.62 10.21
N PRO A 260 12.63 -20.24 9.06
CA PRO A 260 12.36 -21.69 9.00
C PRO A 260 13.62 -22.49 9.34
N ASP A 261 13.42 -23.70 9.88
CA ASP A 261 14.52 -24.59 10.26
C ASP A 261 15.39 -24.95 9.04
N PRO A 262 16.69 -24.59 9.05
CA PRO A 262 17.60 -24.88 7.94
C PRO A 262 17.77 -26.38 7.71
N GLU A 263 17.63 -27.22 8.73
CA GLU A 263 17.75 -28.67 8.59
C GLU A 263 16.60 -29.24 7.76
N VAL A 264 15.36 -28.81 8.05
CA VAL A 264 14.16 -29.19 7.30
C VAL A 264 14.26 -28.76 5.83
N LEU A 265 14.75 -27.54 5.59
CA LEU A 265 14.98 -27.06 4.23
C LEU A 265 16.06 -27.86 3.51
N SER A 266 17.12 -28.25 4.22
CA SER A 266 18.24 -29.00 3.64
C SER A 266 17.87 -30.42 3.24
N GLN A 267 17.09 -31.11 4.08
CA GLN A 267 16.64 -32.48 3.86
C GLN A 267 15.70 -32.57 2.65
N ASN A 268 14.92 -31.51 2.40
CA ASN A 268 13.89 -31.50 1.38
C ASN A 268 14.20 -30.60 0.18
N LYS A 269 15.48 -30.26 -0.04
CA LYS A 269 15.93 -29.45 -1.21
C LYS A 269 15.40 -30.01 -2.53
N SER A 270 15.36 -31.33 -2.68
CA SER A 270 14.85 -32.00 -3.88
C SER A 270 13.40 -31.66 -4.19
N VAL A 271 12.53 -31.56 -3.17
CA VAL A 271 11.12 -31.20 -3.32
C VAL A 271 10.98 -29.75 -3.77
N ILE A 272 11.76 -28.85 -3.15
CA ILE A 272 11.79 -27.42 -3.50
C ILE A 272 12.27 -27.22 -4.94
N ASP A 273 13.31 -27.95 -5.34
CA ASP A 273 13.85 -27.88 -6.70
C ASP A 273 12.87 -28.43 -7.74
N THR A 274 12.17 -29.52 -7.44
CA THR A 274 11.10 -30.05 -8.30
C THR A 274 9.97 -29.05 -8.46
N PHE A 275 9.51 -28.43 -7.38
CA PHE A 275 8.50 -27.37 -7.43
C PHE A 275 8.97 -26.20 -8.32
N ARG A 276 10.20 -25.71 -8.14
CA ARG A 276 10.76 -24.64 -8.98
C ARG A 276 10.85 -25.00 -10.47
N ARG A 277 11.15 -26.25 -10.80
CA ARG A 277 11.21 -26.69 -12.21
C ARG A 277 9.82 -26.73 -12.86
N ASN A 278 8.78 -27.06 -12.10
CA ASN A 278 7.41 -27.17 -12.63
C ASN A 278 6.70 -25.81 -12.77
N PHE A 279 7.19 -24.77 -12.08
CA PHE A 279 6.61 -23.42 -12.13
C PHE A 279 7.61 -22.41 -12.72
N GLU A 280 7.46 -22.13 -14.01
CA GLU A 280 8.25 -21.09 -14.69
C GLU A 280 7.86 -19.69 -14.20
N LEU A 281 8.79 -19.00 -13.53
CA LEU A 281 8.63 -17.61 -13.14
C LEU A 281 9.45 -16.73 -14.09
N LYS A 282 8.76 -15.84 -14.83
CA LYS A 282 9.40 -14.83 -15.67
C LYS A 282 9.30 -13.47 -14.98
N GLU A 283 10.44 -12.84 -14.74
CA GLU A 283 10.46 -11.48 -14.20
C GLU A 283 9.89 -10.53 -15.25
N ASN A 284 8.88 -9.73 -14.88
CA ASN A 284 8.33 -8.74 -15.76
C ASN A 284 9.23 -7.48 -15.78
N PRO A 285 9.92 -7.17 -16.89
CA PRO A 285 10.88 -6.06 -16.96
C PRO A 285 10.22 -4.69 -16.73
N LYS A 286 8.90 -4.57 -16.95
CA LYS A 286 8.14 -3.33 -16.73
C LYS A 286 7.87 -3.03 -15.24
N LEU A 287 8.09 -4.00 -14.35
CA LEU A 287 7.86 -3.88 -12.91
C LEU A 287 9.15 -3.77 -12.08
N LYS A 288 10.31 -3.52 -12.70
CA LYS A 288 11.51 -3.08 -11.97
C LYS A 288 11.23 -1.71 -11.34
N LYS A 289 10.56 -1.74 -10.18
CA LYS A 289 10.61 -0.65 -9.21
C LYS A 289 12.09 -0.42 -8.96
N SER A 290 12.57 0.78 -9.29
CA SER A 290 13.88 1.25 -8.87
C SER A 290 14.02 0.91 -7.39
N THR A 291 14.92 -0.02 -7.10
CA THR A 291 15.37 -0.30 -5.74
C THR A 291 16.05 0.98 -5.29
N ARG A 292 15.27 1.95 -4.79
CA ARG A 292 15.76 2.98 -3.90
C ARG A 292 16.38 2.21 -2.74
N ARG A 293 17.69 2.00 -2.84
CA ARG A 293 18.54 1.84 -1.68
C ARG A 293 18.05 2.92 -0.72
N PHE A 294 17.53 2.48 0.43
CA PHE A 294 17.44 3.31 1.60
C PHE A 294 18.83 3.96 1.73
N LEU A 295 18.94 5.22 1.30
CA LEU A 295 19.97 6.12 1.75
C LEU A 295 19.64 6.32 3.22
N LEU A 296 20.08 5.36 4.02
CA LEU A 296 20.33 5.55 5.43
C LEU A 296 21.21 6.80 5.48
N GLU A 297 20.65 7.86 6.03
CA GLU A 297 21.37 9.08 6.36
C GLU A 297 22.67 8.67 7.04
N LYS A 298 23.80 8.81 6.34
CA LYS A 298 25.09 8.92 7.02
C LYS A 298 24.98 10.17 7.88
N PRO A 299 25.14 10.09 9.21
CA PRO A 299 25.22 11.28 10.03
C PRO A 299 26.46 12.04 9.58
N SER A 300 26.25 13.23 9.03
CA SER A 300 27.31 14.20 8.82
C SER A 300 27.76 14.69 10.19
N GLY A 301 28.99 14.35 10.60
CA GLY A 301 29.57 14.92 11.81
C GLY A 301 30.63 14.07 12.49
N SER A 302 31.84 14.00 11.92
CA SER A 302 33.07 13.93 12.71
C SER A 302 34.30 14.30 11.86
N LYS A 303 34.73 15.56 12.01
CA LYS A 303 36.13 16.00 11.91
C LYS A 303 36.74 15.76 13.31
N GLU A 304 37.97 15.35 13.60
CA GLU A 304 39.33 15.27 13.01
C GLU A 304 40.06 14.14 13.81
N GLY A 305 41.24 13.59 13.49
CA GLY A 305 42.30 13.89 12.54
C GLY A 305 43.45 12.85 12.64
N GLU A 306 44.49 13.07 11.82
CA GLU A 306 45.87 12.55 11.88
C GLU A 306 46.11 11.03 11.64
N GLY A 307 46.98 10.57 10.73
CA GLY A 307 47.89 11.19 9.77
C GLY A 307 48.82 10.15 9.10
N CYS A 308 49.30 10.51 7.89
CA CYS A 308 50.50 10.03 7.15
C CYS A 308 50.48 8.58 6.60
N GLY A 309 50.80 8.23 5.34
CA GLY A 309 51.34 8.85 4.10
C GLY A 309 51.33 7.71 3.03
N ASN A 310 51.48 7.85 1.71
CA ASN A 310 52.16 8.80 0.84
C ASN A 310 51.72 8.56 -0.63
N ILE A 311 51.55 9.64 -1.40
CA ILE A 311 52.08 9.91 -2.77
C ILE A 311 51.61 8.97 -3.91
N ALA A 312 51.03 9.42 -5.04
CA ALA A 312 51.26 10.64 -5.81
C ALA A 312 49.99 11.18 -6.48
N ALA A 313 49.85 12.51 -6.39
CA ALA A 313 48.99 13.32 -7.23
C ALA A 313 49.80 13.90 -8.40
N GLN A 314 49.22 13.92 -9.59
CA GLN A 314 49.30 15.08 -10.46
C GLN A 314 47.87 15.45 -10.88
N SER A 315 47.45 16.57 -10.31
CA SER A 315 46.33 17.45 -10.63
C SER A 315 46.24 17.80 -12.11
N VAL A 316 45.03 18.02 -12.65
CA VAL A 316 44.53 19.37 -13.02
C VAL A 316 43.00 19.38 -12.95
N ASP A 317 42.49 20.46 -12.37
CA ASP A 317 41.10 20.91 -12.25
C ASP A 317 40.23 20.76 -13.51
N SER A 318 38.98 20.38 -13.27
CA SER A 318 37.82 20.99 -13.96
C SER A 318 36.58 20.85 -13.07
N ILE A 319 36.36 21.88 -12.26
CA ILE A 319 35.06 22.22 -11.70
C ILE A 319 34.08 22.41 -12.87
N LYS A 320 33.04 21.57 -12.96
CA LYS A 320 31.72 21.99 -13.42
C LYS A 320 30.65 21.27 -12.62
N ASP A 321 30.03 22.03 -11.73
CA ASP A 321 28.61 21.93 -11.45
C ASP A 321 27.86 21.55 -12.73
N THR A 322 27.04 20.51 -12.65
CA THR A 322 25.83 20.47 -13.47
C THR A 322 24.73 19.98 -12.57
N SER A 323 24.11 20.95 -11.91
CA SER A 323 22.69 20.91 -11.58
C SER A 323 21.95 20.12 -12.65
N VAL A 324 21.39 18.96 -12.29
CA VAL A 324 20.40 18.30 -13.12
C VAL A 324 19.22 19.26 -13.17
N ILE A 325 19.14 20.02 -14.26
CA ILE A 325 18.08 20.97 -14.55
C ILE A 325 16.76 20.20 -14.44
N LYS A 326 15.91 20.60 -13.50
CA LYS A 326 14.53 20.09 -13.46
C LYS A 326 13.84 20.65 -14.69
N VAL A 327 13.68 19.82 -15.72
CA VAL A 327 13.01 20.22 -16.96
C VAL A 327 11.53 20.44 -16.66
N GLU A 328 11.08 21.68 -16.79
CA GLU A 328 9.69 22.08 -16.51
C GLU A 328 8.82 22.13 -17.77
N ASN A 329 9.42 22.28 -18.95
CA ASN A 329 8.77 22.37 -20.26
C ASN A 329 9.63 21.63 -21.31
N ILE A 330 9.00 21.13 -22.38
CA ILE A 330 9.69 20.46 -23.50
C ILE A 330 10.41 21.48 -24.38
N GLY A 331 11.74 21.37 -24.47
CA GLY A 331 12.59 22.29 -25.22
C GLY A 331 12.70 21.95 -26.71
N ASN A 332 13.24 22.90 -27.48
CA ASN A 332 13.37 22.77 -28.93
C ASN A 332 14.54 21.86 -29.37
N LEU A 333 15.52 21.63 -28.49
CA LEU A 333 16.77 20.92 -28.79
C LEU A 333 16.68 19.42 -28.53
N THR A 334 15.99 18.98 -27.47
CA THR A 334 15.91 17.58 -27.03
C THR A 334 14.48 17.16 -26.62
N PRO A 335 13.47 17.33 -27.50
CA PRO A 335 12.06 17.21 -27.13
C PRO A 335 11.66 15.82 -26.59
N VAL A 336 12.27 14.75 -27.12
CA VAL A 336 11.98 13.37 -26.68
C VAL A 336 12.53 13.11 -25.27
N GLN A 337 13.77 13.52 -24.99
CA GLN A 337 14.39 13.36 -23.66
C GLN A 337 13.66 14.19 -22.61
N ASP A 338 13.25 15.41 -22.95
CA ASP A 338 12.50 16.28 -22.06
C ASP A 338 11.14 15.66 -21.69
N PHE A 339 10.45 15.07 -22.67
CA PHE A 339 9.19 14.37 -22.45
C PHE A 339 9.34 13.09 -21.61
N GLU A 340 10.36 12.27 -21.87
CA GLU A 340 10.64 11.09 -21.05
C GLU A 340 10.98 11.46 -19.60
N ASN A 341 11.75 12.54 -19.41
CA ASN A 341 12.06 13.10 -18.10
C ASN A 341 10.81 13.61 -17.39
N MET A 342 9.91 14.30 -18.10
CA MET A 342 8.64 14.79 -17.54
C MET A 342 7.67 13.65 -17.18
N MET A 343 7.55 12.63 -18.04
CA MET A 343 6.72 11.43 -17.79
C MET A 343 7.26 10.56 -16.65
N SER A 344 8.57 10.63 -16.39
CA SER A 344 9.22 9.92 -15.27
C SER A 344 9.03 10.61 -13.91
N ARG A 345 8.48 11.84 -13.87
CA ARG A 345 8.23 12.56 -12.61
C ARG A 345 7.06 11.92 -11.87
N ARG A 346 7.23 11.74 -10.56
CA ARG A 346 6.19 11.21 -9.64
C ARG A 346 5.72 12.26 -8.63
N ASP A 347 6.06 13.53 -8.86
CA ASP A 347 5.79 14.65 -7.96
C ASP A 347 4.32 15.12 -8.01
N GLY A 348 3.51 14.61 -8.95
CA GLY A 348 2.07 14.87 -9.07
C GLY A 348 1.48 14.36 -10.39
N PRO A 349 0.18 14.00 -10.44
CA PRO A 349 -0.48 13.50 -11.65
C PRO A 349 -0.64 14.57 -12.75
N GLU A 350 -0.56 15.85 -12.39
CA GLU A 350 -0.67 16.98 -13.32
C GLU A 350 0.46 17.02 -14.37
N TRP A 351 1.62 16.44 -14.05
CA TRP A 351 2.78 16.42 -14.94
C TRP A 351 2.59 15.55 -16.18
N ILE A 352 1.83 14.45 -16.06
CA ILE A 352 1.53 13.56 -17.18
C ILE A 352 0.66 14.31 -18.20
N GLY A 353 -0.41 14.95 -17.74
CA GLY A 353 -1.28 15.78 -18.58
C GLY A 353 -0.52 16.95 -19.22
N LYS A 354 0.37 17.61 -18.47
CA LYS A 354 1.20 18.70 -18.98
C LYS A 354 2.19 18.22 -20.05
N ALA A 355 2.90 17.11 -19.81
CA ALA A 355 3.87 16.55 -20.75
C ALA A 355 3.22 16.15 -22.08
N ILE A 356 2.06 15.48 -22.02
CA ILE A 356 1.28 15.13 -23.20
C ILE A 356 0.85 16.40 -23.96
N LYS A 357 0.35 17.42 -23.26
CA LYS A 357 -0.07 18.68 -23.88
C LYS A 357 1.08 19.42 -24.56
N ASP A 358 2.23 19.53 -23.89
CA ASP A 358 3.41 20.21 -24.40
C ASP A 358 4.00 19.47 -25.62
N MET A 359 4.01 18.14 -25.59
CA MET A 359 4.49 17.32 -26.71
C MET A 359 3.56 17.43 -27.92
N LYS A 360 2.24 17.44 -27.70
CA LYS A 360 1.25 17.66 -28.78
C LYS A 360 1.45 19.02 -29.45
N LYS A 361 1.66 20.08 -28.67
CA LYS A 361 1.92 21.42 -29.19
C LYS A 361 3.21 21.43 -30.02
N ARG A 362 4.28 20.83 -29.50
CA ARG A 362 5.56 20.77 -30.20
C ARG A 362 5.47 20.03 -31.54
N ILE A 363 4.69 18.96 -31.60
CA ILE A 363 4.44 18.23 -32.85
C ILE A 363 3.70 19.11 -33.86
N PHE A 364 2.71 19.90 -33.44
CA PHE A 364 2.06 20.88 -34.32
C PHE A 364 3.05 21.92 -34.85
N ASP A 365 3.84 22.53 -33.96
CA ASP A 365 4.84 23.54 -34.35
C ASP A 365 5.86 22.95 -35.36
N LEU A 366 6.32 21.71 -35.14
CA LEU A 366 7.27 21.04 -36.05
C LEU A 366 6.68 20.72 -37.43
N VAL A 367 5.38 20.47 -37.51
CA VAL A 367 4.67 20.17 -38.76
C VAL A 367 4.29 21.47 -39.50
N GLU A 368 3.96 22.53 -38.77
CA GLU A 368 3.64 23.85 -39.35
C GLU A 368 4.89 24.58 -39.85
N ASP A 369 5.99 24.53 -39.10
CA ASP A 369 7.27 25.19 -39.43
C ASP A 369 8.14 24.38 -40.42
N SER A 370 7.61 23.31 -41.03
CA SER A 370 8.38 22.48 -41.97
C SER A 370 8.37 23.09 -43.38
N PHE A 371 9.55 23.43 -43.91
CA PHE A 371 9.75 23.72 -45.33
C PHE A 371 10.16 22.42 -46.03
N GLU A 372 9.39 21.97 -47.02
CA GLU A 372 9.64 20.73 -47.80
C GLU A 372 9.84 19.43 -46.98
N GLY A 373 9.41 19.39 -45.71
CA GLY A 373 9.40 18.19 -44.88
C GLY A 373 10.66 17.95 -44.03
N ASP A 374 11.57 18.93 -43.92
CA ASP A 374 12.80 18.81 -43.13
C ASP A 374 12.58 18.43 -41.65
N ASN A 375 11.44 18.83 -41.07
CA ASN A 375 11.10 18.58 -39.68
C ASN A 375 10.26 17.30 -39.47
N TYR A 376 9.81 16.61 -40.53
CA TYR A 376 8.97 15.42 -40.42
C TYR A 376 9.62 14.24 -39.68
N PRO A 377 10.93 13.95 -39.83
CA PRO A 377 11.58 12.90 -39.05
C PRO A 377 11.57 13.20 -37.54
N LYS A 378 11.80 14.46 -37.14
CA LYS A 378 11.76 14.87 -35.73
C LYS A 378 10.34 14.84 -35.16
N ALA A 379 9.35 15.25 -35.95
CA ALA A 379 7.95 15.16 -35.58
C ALA A 379 7.51 13.68 -35.39
N LEU A 380 8.00 12.78 -36.24
CA LEU A 380 7.76 11.34 -36.12
C LEU A 380 8.40 10.76 -34.85
N GLU A 381 9.64 11.10 -34.53
CA GLU A 381 10.28 10.69 -33.27
C GLU A 381 9.47 11.14 -32.05
N CYS A 382 8.98 12.38 -32.06
CA CYS A 382 8.10 12.93 -31.03
C CYS A 382 6.75 12.18 -30.95
N LEU A 383 6.14 11.84 -32.09
CA LEU A 383 4.89 11.06 -32.16
C LEU A 383 5.07 9.64 -31.62
N VAL A 384 6.18 8.98 -31.94
CA VAL A 384 6.50 7.63 -31.43
C VAL A 384 6.73 7.67 -29.92
N ALA A 385 7.44 8.69 -29.42
CA ALA A 385 7.63 8.89 -27.99
C ALA A 385 6.28 9.15 -27.28
N LEU A 386 5.42 9.99 -27.86
CA LEU A 386 4.07 10.27 -27.35
C LEU A 386 3.21 8.99 -27.32
N ARG A 387 3.22 8.19 -28.39
CA ARG A 387 2.49 6.91 -28.46
C ARG A 387 2.93 5.97 -27.35
N LYS A 388 4.24 5.78 -27.18
CA LYS A 388 4.81 4.96 -26.09
C LYS A 388 4.40 5.48 -24.71
N GLY A 389 4.48 6.79 -24.50
CA GLY A 389 4.08 7.43 -23.24
C GLY A 389 2.60 7.21 -22.90
N CYS A 390 1.70 7.39 -23.87
CA CYS A 390 0.26 7.18 -23.67
C CYS A 390 -0.10 5.71 -23.41
N ILE A 391 0.61 4.74 -24.01
CA ILE A 391 0.42 3.31 -23.72
C ILE A 391 0.87 3.00 -22.28
N LEU A 392 2.00 3.55 -21.84
CA LEU A 392 2.56 3.29 -20.50
C LEU A 392 1.67 3.84 -19.37
N GLU A 393 1.11 5.03 -19.56
CA GLU A 393 0.28 5.70 -18.55
C GLU A 393 -1.23 5.44 -18.75
N GLN A 394 -1.61 4.46 -19.59
CA GLN A 394 -3.01 4.04 -19.83
C GLN A 394 -3.94 5.16 -20.34
N GLU A 395 -3.43 6.05 -21.19
CA GLU A 395 -4.17 7.16 -21.78
C GLU A 395 -4.28 7.05 -23.33
N PRO A 396 -4.79 5.93 -23.89
CA PRO A 396 -4.81 5.70 -25.35
C PRO A 396 -5.72 6.68 -26.09
N LYS A 397 -6.81 7.14 -25.45
CA LYS A 397 -7.77 8.11 -26.01
C LYS A 397 -7.09 9.42 -26.37
N HIS A 398 -6.21 9.93 -25.51
CA HIS A 398 -5.49 11.17 -25.75
C HIS A 398 -4.58 11.12 -26.98
N PHE A 399 -3.99 9.97 -27.30
CA PHE A 399 -3.18 9.80 -28.50
C PHE A 399 -4.05 9.64 -29.75
N ASN A 400 -5.08 8.78 -29.70
CA ASN A 400 -5.96 8.51 -30.84
C ASN A 400 -6.70 9.79 -31.30
N ASP A 401 -7.28 10.54 -30.36
CA ASP A 401 -7.94 11.83 -30.65
C ASP A 401 -6.97 12.85 -31.28
N PHE A 402 -5.72 12.85 -30.79
CA PHE A 402 -4.69 13.75 -31.31
C PHE A 402 -4.24 13.37 -32.71
N LEU A 403 -4.05 12.09 -33.01
CA LEU A 403 -3.67 11.63 -34.34
C LEU A 403 -4.77 11.95 -35.36
N HIS A 404 -6.05 11.75 -35.01
CA HIS A 404 -7.18 12.22 -35.82
C HIS A 404 -7.14 13.73 -36.06
N HIS A 405 -6.87 14.53 -35.02
CA HIS A 405 -6.80 15.98 -35.12
C HIS A 405 -5.62 16.44 -36.00
N LEU A 406 -4.46 15.81 -35.86
CA LEU A 406 -3.27 16.10 -36.64
C LEU A 406 -3.50 15.81 -38.13
N CYS A 407 -4.10 14.66 -38.48
CA CYS A 407 -4.45 14.34 -39.86
C CYS A 407 -5.48 15.33 -40.45
N LYS A 408 -6.48 15.78 -39.67
CA LYS A 408 -7.43 16.81 -40.10
C LYS A 408 -6.75 18.17 -40.31
N PHE A 409 -5.80 18.54 -39.44
CA PHE A 409 -5.02 19.77 -39.56
C PHE A 409 -4.16 19.76 -40.83
N CYS A 410 -3.47 18.65 -41.12
CA CYS A 410 -2.69 18.49 -42.34
C CYS A 410 -3.55 18.59 -43.61
N GLN A 411 -4.76 18.00 -43.61
CA GLN A 411 -5.71 18.10 -44.72
C GLN A 411 -6.21 19.53 -44.95
N LYS A 412 -6.41 20.32 -43.88
CA LYS A 412 -6.90 21.70 -43.98
C LYS A 412 -5.83 22.68 -44.47
N ASN A 413 -4.56 22.42 -44.15
CA ASN A 413 -3.44 23.30 -44.48
C ASN A 413 -2.63 22.85 -45.72
N ASN A 414 -3.15 21.91 -46.52
CA ASN A 414 -2.47 21.31 -47.69
C ASN A 414 -1.11 20.64 -47.39
N LEU A 415 -0.92 20.13 -46.15
CA LEU A 415 0.27 19.40 -45.72
C LEU A 415 0.08 17.87 -45.83
N ASN A 416 -0.52 17.40 -46.93
CA ASN A 416 -0.84 15.98 -47.13
C ASN A 416 0.41 15.09 -47.16
N CYS A 417 1.56 15.63 -47.55
CA CYS A 417 2.85 14.94 -47.56
C CYS A 417 3.22 14.35 -46.19
N PHE A 418 2.81 14.98 -45.07
CA PHE A 418 3.07 14.44 -43.74
C PHE A 418 2.19 13.24 -43.40
N CYS A 419 0.92 13.23 -43.83
CA CYS A 419 0.03 12.07 -43.62
C CYS A 419 0.48 10.87 -44.44
N GLU A 420 0.94 11.09 -45.68
CA GLU A 420 1.56 10.06 -46.53
C GLU A 420 2.88 9.55 -45.91
N PHE A 421 3.68 10.45 -45.34
CA PHE A 421 4.90 10.08 -44.62
C PHE A 421 4.59 9.21 -43.38
N LEU A 422 3.56 9.53 -42.60
CA LEU A 422 3.10 8.68 -41.49
C LEU A 422 2.62 7.30 -41.96
N ALA A 423 1.92 7.24 -43.09
CA ALA A 423 1.47 5.98 -43.69
C ALA A 423 2.67 5.12 -44.13
N SER A 424 3.71 5.72 -44.71
CA SER A 424 4.95 5.03 -45.11
C SER A 424 5.74 4.43 -43.94
N LYS A 425 5.50 4.91 -42.71
CA LYS A 425 6.16 4.47 -41.48
C LYS A 425 5.23 3.62 -40.59
N GLU A 426 4.07 3.22 -41.10
CA GLU A 426 3.10 2.34 -40.44
C GLU A 426 2.63 2.83 -39.06
N LEU A 427 2.60 4.15 -38.82
CA LEU A 427 2.17 4.69 -37.53
C LEU A 427 0.63 4.69 -37.44
N THR A 428 0.08 3.77 -36.66
CA THR A 428 -1.36 3.54 -36.51
C THR A 428 -1.91 4.03 -35.15
N LEU A 429 -3.24 4.08 -35.04
CA LEU A 429 -3.93 4.30 -33.77
C LEU A 429 -3.57 3.19 -32.76
N ILE A 430 -3.67 3.49 -31.46
CA ILE A 430 -3.50 2.50 -30.39
C ILE A 430 -4.78 1.65 -30.35
N SER A 431 -4.65 0.35 -30.55
CA SER A 431 -5.79 -0.59 -30.58
C SER A 431 -6.04 -1.26 -29.23
N LYS A 432 -7.16 -1.98 -29.12
CA LYS A 432 -7.54 -2.76 -27.93
C LYS A 432 -6.53 -3.82 -27.50
N THR A 433 -5.77 -4.37 -28.44
CA THR A 433 -4.72 -5.36 -28.10
C THR A 433 -3.48 -4.72 -27.47
N GLU A 434 -3.19 -3.45 -27.78
CA GLU A 434 -2.06 -2.72 -27.21
C GLU A 434 -2.40 -1.99 -25.90
N ALA A 435 -3.63 -1.49 -25.76
CA ALA A 435 -4.14 -0.88 -24.55
C ALA A 435 -5.60 -1.27 -24.31
N ILE A 436 -5.88 -1.88 -23.15
CA ILE A 436 -7.21 -2.40 -22.78
C ILE A 436 -8.27 -1.28 -22.78
N ASP A 437 -7.88 -0.06 -22.40
CA ASP A 437 -8.75 1.13 -22.34
C ASP A 437 -8.94 1.83 -23.70
N SER A 438 -8.43 1.25 -24.80
CA SER A 438 -8.68 1.79 -26.14
C SER A 438 -10.08 1.40 -26.63
N GLU A 439 -10.79 2.34 -27.24
CA GLU A 439 -12.08 2.10 -27.88
C GLU A 439 -11.93 1.56 -29.32
N VAL A 440 -10.73 1.66 -29.91
CA VAL A 440 -10.44 1.36 -31.32
C VAL A 440 -10.10 -0.11 -31.54
N THR A 441 -10.73 -0.75 -32.52
CA THR A 441 -10.44 -2.14 -32.91
C THR A 441 -9.14 -2.25 -33.72
N ASP A 442 -8.53 -3.43 -33.74
CA ASP A 442 -7.27 -3.67 -34.48
C ASP A 442 -7.43 -3.42 -35.99
N ASP A 443 -8.61 -3.69 -36.54
CA ASP A 443 -8.93 -3.45 -37.96
C ASP A 443 -9.09 -1.95 -38.25
N GLU A 444 -9.75 -1.20 -37.36
CA GLU A 444 -9.87 0.26 -37.46
C GLU A 444 -8.50 0.94 -37.37
N ALA A 445 -7.63 0.51 -36.46
CA ALA A 445 -6.28 1.05 -36.33
C ALA A 445 -5.42 0.83 -37.60
N ARG A 446 -5.55 -0.35 -38.24
CA ARG A 446 -4.83 -0.68 -39.49
C ARG A 446 -5.38 0.06 -40.70
N SER A 447 -6.69 0.27 -40.77
CA SER A 447 -7.36 0.97 -41.87
C SER A 447 -7.18 2.49 -41.84
N PHE A 448 -6.71 3.07 -40.73
CA PHE A 448 -6.75 4.51 -40.47
C PHE A 448 -6.01 5.41 -41.48
N LEU A 449 -4.85 4.99 -41.98
CA LEU A 449 -4.05 5.74 -42.96
C LEU A 449 -4.14 5.17 -44.39
N VAL A 450 -4.91 4.09 -44.60
CA VAL A 450 -5.14 3.50 -45.92
C VAL A 450 -6.34 4.21 -46.54
N LYS A 451 -6.12 5.24 -47.37
CA LYS A 451 -7.21 5.86 -48.14
C LYS A 451 -7.33 5.30 -49.56
N SER A 452 -8.47 4.65 -49.77
CA SER A 452 -9.32 4.62 -50.98
C SER A 452 -8.67 4.36 -52.34
N GLU A 453 -8.81 3.13 -52.84
CA GLU A 453 -9.04 2.93 -54.27
C GLU A 453 -10.33 3.68 -54.66
N SER A 454 -10.21 4.55 -55.65
CA SER A 454 -11.33 5.21 -56.32
C SER A 454 -12.30 4.16 -56.87
N LYS A 455 -13.56 4.18 -56.44
CA LYS A 455 -14.65 3.63 -57.24
C LYS A 455 -14.80 4.51 -58.49
N THR A 456 -14.28 4.02 -59.59
CA THR A 456 -14.64 4.47 -60.94
C THR A 456 -16.09 4.08 -61.23
N GLU A 457 -16.91 5.07 -61.60
CA GLU A 457 -18.11 4.86 -62.42
C GLU A 457 -17.71 4.56 -63.87
#